data_AF-A0A537GWP2-F1
#
_entry.id   AF-A0A537GWP2-F1
#
_cell.length_a   1.000
_cell.length_b   1.000
_cell.length_c   1.000
_cell.angle_alpha   90.00
_cell.angle_beta   90.00
_cell.angle_gamma   90.00
#
_symmetry.space_group_name_H-M   'P 1'
#
loop_
_entity.id
_entity.type
_entity.pdbx_description
1 polymer ?
#
loop_
_entity_poly.entity_id
_entity_poly.type
_entity_poly.pdbx_seq_one_letter_code
_entity_poly.pdbx_strand_id
1 'polypeptide(L)' 'LVQAQVPATPVFSIRDVARDPQVLNRRMIITSRGDIPRLGSPMRFYKTKPNRTTSAPRLGQHSTEILSELGKST' A
#
# COMPACT_ATOMS: atom_id res chain seq x y z
N LEU A 1 18.44 -22.37 -19.37
CA LEU A 1 17.16 -21.63 -19.54
C LEU A 1 17.39 -20.20 -20.02
N VAL A 2 18.10 -19.35 -19.28
CA VAL A 2 18.36 -17.94 -19.70
C VAL A 2 19.11 -17.85 -21.03
N GLN A 3 20.14 -18.68 -21.24
CA GLN A 3 20.87 -18.73 -22.53
C GLN A 3 20.02 -19.22 -23.72
N ALA A 4 18.93 -19.96 -23.45
CA ALA A 4 17.99 -20.42 -24.47
C ALA A 4 16.80 -19.45 -24.64
N GLN A 5 16.85 -18.27 -24.01
CA GLN A 5 15.79 -17.24 -24.01
C GLN A 5 14.41 -17.75 -23.57
N VAL A 6 14.38 -18.77 -22.72
CA VAL A 6 13.13 -19.27 -22.14
C VAL A 6 12.73 -18.38 -20.95
N PRO A 7 11.53 -17.76 -20.95
CA PRO A 7 11.07 -16.94 -19.84
C PRO A 7 10.77 -17.85 -18.64
N ALA A 8 11.60 -17.74 -17.61
CA ALA A 8 11.43 -18.49 -16.38
C ALA A 8 11.72 -17.59 -15.18
N THR A 9 10.94 -17.75 -14.11
CA THR A 9 11.14 -17.06 -12.83
C THR A 9 11.12 -18.09 -11.72
N PRO A 10 11.86 -17.88 -10.63
CA PRO A 10 11.71 -18.69 -9.44
C PRO A 10 10.31 -18.49 -8.82
N VAL A 11 9.87 -19.48 -8.05
CA VAL A 11 8.67 -19.36 -7.20
C VAL A 11 9.10 -18.67 -5.90
N PHE A 12 8.62 -17.45 -5.66
CA PHE A 12 8.98 -16.69 -4.47
C PHE A 12 8.12 -17.04 -3.25
N SER A 13 8.76 -17.08 -2.08
CA SER A 13 8.06 -16.99 -0.81
C SER A 13 7.73 -15.53 -0.47
N ILE A 14 6.83 -15.31 0.50
CA ILE A 14 6.47 -13.95 0.95
C ILE A 14 7.70 -13.16 1.43
N ARG A 15 8.67 -13.82 2.05
CA ARG A 15 9.91 -13.18 2.53
C ARG A 15 10.80 -12.75 1.37
N ASP A 16 10.81 -13.50 0.27
CA ASP A 16 11.59 -13.17 -0.92
C ASP A 16 10.98 -11.96 -1.62
N VAL A 17 9.65 -11.93 -1.78
CA VAL A 17 8.92 -10.78 -2.34
C VAL A 17 9.22 -9.50 -1.55
N ALA A 18 9.26 -9.55 -0.22
CA ALA A 18 9.52 -8.38 0.60
C ALA A 18 10.94 -7.79 0.41
N ARG A 19 11.89 -8.58 -0.09
CA ARG A 19 13.28 -8.19 -0.32
C ARG A 19 13.59 -7.96 -1.80
N ASP A 20 12.64 -8.23 -2.68
CA ASP A 20 12.84 -8.17 -4.11
C ASP A 20 13.10 -6.71 -4.58
N PRO A 21 14.16 -6.47 -5.39
CA PRO A 21 14.51 -5.13 -5.85
C PRO A 21 13.38 -4.43 -6.62
N GLN A 22 12.57 -5.15 -7.39
CA GLN A 22 11.44 -4.59 -8.11
C GLN A 22 10.38 -4.08 -7.13
N VAL A 23 10.09 -4.85 -6.09
CA VAL A 23 9.12 -4.50 -5.03
C VAL A 23 9.55 -3.25 -4.27
N LEU A 24 10.83 -3.16 -3.91
CA LEU A 24 11.41 -2.01 -3.22
C LEU A 24 11.43 -0.75 -4.10
N ASN A 25 11.90 -0.86 -5.35
CA ASN A 25 11.97 0.26 -6.29
C ASN A 25 10.60 0.84 -6.63
N ARG A 26 9.57 -0.03 -6.64
CA ARG A 26 8.17 0.37 -6.85
C ARG A 26 7.48 0.88 -5.58
N ARG A 27 8.14 0.80 -4.42
CA ARG A 27 7.60 1.22 -3.11
C ARG A 27 6.26 0.55 -2.81
N MET A 28 6.13 -0.73 -3.15
CA MET A 28 4.89 -1.49 -2.99
C MET A 28 4.64 -1.95 -1.55
N ILE A 29 5.65 -1.86 -0.67
CA ILE A 29 5.50 -2.07 0.77
C ILE A 29 5.67 -0.72 1.45
N ILE A 30 4.62 -0.29 2.15
CA ILE A 30 4.55 1.01 2.80
C ILE A 30 4.37 0.84 4.31
N THR A 31 4.98 1.74 5.07
CA THR A 31 4.80 1.84 6.52
C THR A 31 4.23 3.22 6.84
N SER A 32 3.15 3.26 7.61
CA SER A 32 2.72 4.49 8.29
C SER A 32 3.45 4.58 9.64
N ARG A 33 3.50 5.76 10.26
CA ARG A 33 4.26 5.98 11.50
C ARG A 33 3.86 4.97 12.59
N GLY A 34 4.80 4.11 12.99
CA GLY A 34 4.58 3.08 14.02
C GLY A 34 3.74 1.88 13.59
N ASP A 35 3.35 1.78 12.32
CA ASP A 35 2.46 0.75 11.80
C ASP A 35 3.18 -0.45 11.18
N ILE A 36 2.49 -1.59 11.17
CA ILE A 36 2.88 -2.83 10.47
C ILE A 36 3.02 -2.55 8.96
N PRO A 37 4.00 -3.16 8.27
CA PRO A 37 4.13 -3.05 6.81
C PRO A 37 2.86 -3.50 6.10
N ARG A 38 2.39 -2.69 5.14
CA ARG A 38 1.21 -2.97 4.31
C ARG A 38 1.54 -2.85 2.83
N LEU A 39 0.70 -3.46 2.01
CA LEU A 39 0.77 -3.30 0.56
C LEU A 39 0.26 -1.90 0.16
N GLY A 40 1.04 -1.22 -0.66
CA GLY A 40 0.66 0.03 -1.34
C GLY A 40 -0.05 -0.25 -2.67
N SER A 41 -0.47 0.82 -3.36
CA SER A 41 -1.07 0.69 -4.69
C SER A 41 -0.04 0.18 -5.71
N PRO A 42 -0.37 -0.86 -6.50
CA PRO A 42 0.52 -1.35 -7.56
C PRO A 42 0.58 -0.42 -8.78
N MET A 43 -0.46 0.41 -8.95
CA MET A 43 -0.63 1.31 -10.08
C MET A 43 0.06 2.65 -9.83
N ARG A 44 0.85 3.12 -10.80
CA ARG A 44 1.47 4.45 -10.80
C ARG A 44 0.80 5.31 -11.84
N PHE A 45 0.30 6.45 -11.39
CA PHE A 45 -0.31 7.46 -12.24
C PHE A 45 0.65 8.63 -12.37
N TYR A 46 0.87 9.10 -13.61
CA TYR A 46 1.79 10.19 -13.89
C TYR A 46 1.23 11.55 -13.42
N LYS A 47 -0.04 11.83 -13.75
CA LYS A 47 -0.69 13.11 -13.44
C LYS A 47 -1.30 13.13 -12.04
N THR A 48 -2.05 12.10 -11.68
CA THR A 48 -2.80 12.07 -10.40
C THR A 48 -2.05 11.22 -9.39
N LYS A 49 -1.30 11.84 -8.48
CA LYS A 49 -0.63 11.08 -7.42
C LYS A 49 -1.68 10.58 -6.41
N PRO A 50 -1.70 9.27 -6.07
CA PRO A 50 -2.60 8.77 -5.05
C PRO A 50 -2.29 9.44 -3.71
N ASN A 51 -3.33 9.68 -2.91
CA ASN A 51 -3.17 10.23 -1.57
C ASN A 51 -2.27 9.34 -0.72
N ARG A 52 -1.56 9.97 0.22
CA ARG A 52 -0.70 9.26 1.16
C ARG A 52 -1.57 8.32 2.00
N THR A 53 -1.25 7.03 2.01
CA THR A 53 -1.92 6.06 2.88
C THR A 53 -1.67 6.41 4.34
N THR A 54 -2.74 6.64 5.08
CA THR A 54 -2.74 6.86 6.54
C THR A 54 -2.99 5.54 7.28
N SER A 55 -2.85 5.57 8.61
CA SER A 55 -3.30 4.46 9.45
C SER A 55 -4.82 4.26 9.32
N ALA A 56 -5.28 3.03 9.47
CA ALA A 56 -6.71 2.76 9.54
C ALA A 56 -7.34 3.53 10.71
N PRO A 57 -8.55 4.10 10.55
CA PRO A 57 -9.22 4.80 11.62
C PRO A 57 -9.62 3.82 12.73
N ARG A 58 -9.66 4.30 13.96
CA ARG A 58 -10.23 3.56 15.09
C ARG A 58 -11.75 3.55 15.00
N LEU A 59 -12.37 2.62 15.72
CA LEU A 59 -13.82 2.58 15.89
C LEU A 59 -14.30 3.94 16.44
N GLY A 60 -15.18 4.62 15.71
CA GLY A 60 -15.75 5.91 16.08
C GLY A 60 -14.84 7.14 15.88
N GLN A 61 -13.64 6.99 15.33
CA GLN A 61 -12.65 8.09 15.22
C GLN A 61 -13.19 9.34 14.49
N HIS A 62 -14.03 9.14 13.48
CA HIS A 62 -14.59 10.22 12.65
C HIS A 62 -16.09 10.44 12.88
N SER A 63 -16.68 9.84 13.91
CA SER A 63 -18.14 9.89 14.11
C SER A 63 -18.65 11.31 14.37
N THR A 64 -17.99 12.07 15.24
CA THR A 64 -18.38 13.46 15.57
C THR A 64 -18.16 14.41 14.40
N GLU A 65 -17.04 14.27 13.68
CA GLU A 65 -16.70 15.02 12.48
C GLU A 65 -17.80 14.88 11.41
N ILE A 66 -18.16 13.63 11.06
CA ILE A 66 -19.16 13.34 10.04
C ILE A 66 -20.57 13.80 10.47
N LEU A 67 -20.96 13.64 11.73
CA LEU A 67 -22.27 14.12 12.22
C LEU A 67 -22.37 15.66 12.13
N SER A 68 -21.29 16.37 12.47
CA SER A 68 -21.23 17.82 12.37
C SER A 68 -21.34 18.30 10.91
N GLU A 69 -20.69 17.62 9.96
CA GLU A 69 -20.79 17.94 8.52
C GLU A 69 -22.23 17.82 8.01
N LEU A 70 -23.01 16.89 8.57
CA LEU A 70 -24.41 16.66 8.22
C LEU A 70 -25.39 17.57 8.95
N GLY A 71 -24.90 18.52 9.77
CA GLY A 71 -25.75 19.39 10.59
C GLY A 71 -26.52 18.62 11.68
N LYS A 72 -26.04 17.43 12.06
CA LYS A 72 -26.61 16.63 13.14
C LYS A 72 -25.82 16.93 14.42
N SER A 73 -26.51 17.39 15.45
CA SER A 73 -25.99 17.26 16.81
C SER A 73 -26.09 15.80 17.21
N THR A 74 -25.14 15.34 18.02
CA THR A 74 -25.32 14.11 18.80
C THR A 74 -26.61 14.21 19.61
#